data_AF-A0A3M8LFE7-F1
#
_entry.id   AF-A0A3M8LFE7-F1
#
_cell.length_a   1.000
_cell.length_b   1.000
_cell.length_c   1.000
_cell.angle_alpha   90.00
_cell.angle_beta   90.00
_cell.angle_gamma   90.00
#
_symmetry.space_group_name_H-M   'P 1'
#
loop_
_entity.id
_entity.type
_entity.pdbx_description
1 polymer ?
#
loop_
_entity_poly.entity_id
_entity_poly.type
_entity_poly.pdbx_seq_one_letter_code
_entity_poly.pdbx_strand_id
1 'polypeptide(L)' 'MSVSITIRAVPADVRDELAARAARAGQSLQEYLSGELRAIAARPSVPEALARIRARAAHYPPVDQPDLMADLDADRR' A
#
# COMPACT_ATOMS: atom_id res chain seq x y z
N MET A 1 -0.84 -20.80 3.69
CA MET A 1 -1.43 -21.11 5.01
C MET A 1 -2.35 -19.97 5.38
N SER A 2 -3.56 -20.25 5.87
CA SER A 2 -4.47 -19.22 6.39
C SER A 2 -4.11 -18.92 7.85
N VAL A 3 -4.08 -17.64 8.21
CA VAL A 3 -3.89 -17.17 9.59
C VAL A 3 -5.22 -16.60 10.07
N SER A 4 -5.69 -17.04 11.24
CA SER A 4 -6.88 -16.47 11.87
C SER A 4 -6.51 -15.25 12.71
N ILE A 5 -7.31 -14.19 12.60
CA ILE A 5 -7.15 -12.96 13.38
C ILE A 5 -8.45 -12.72 14.15
N THR A 6 -8.36 -12.47 15.44
CA THR A 6 -9.50 -12.10 16.29
C THR A 6 -9.35 -10.67 16.76
N ILE A 7 -10.30 -9.81 16.35
CA ILE A 7 -10.36 -8.41 16.77
C ILE A 7 -11.29 -8.32 17.98
N ARG A 8 -10.78 -7.84 19.11
CA ARG A 8 -11.53 -7.70 20.37
C ARG A 8 -12.05 -6.28 20.53
N ALA A 9 -13.09 -6.13 21.35
CA ALA A 9 -13.68 -4.84 21.70
C ALA A 9 -14.16 -4.01 20.49
N VAL A 10 -14.67 -4.66 19.45
CA VAL A 10 -15.31 -3.99 18.32
C VAL A 10 -16.74 -3.60 18.75
N PRO A 11 -17.10 -2.31 18.72
CA PRO A 11 -18.47 -1.87 18.98
C PRO A 11 -19.47 -2.54 18.03
N ALA A 12 -20.67 -2.86 18.52
CA ALA A 12 -21.66 -3.61 17.76
C ALA A 12 -22.12 -2.86 16.50
N ASP A 13 -22.29 -1.55 16.61
CA ASP A 13 -22.60 -0.63 15.51
C ASP A 13 -21.54 -0.66 14.40
N VAL A 14 -20.26 -0.67 14.78
CA VAL A 14 -19.15 -0.76 13.81
C VAL A 14 -19.18 -2.10 13.07
N ARG A 15 -19.37 -3.21 13.81
CA ARG A 15 -19.50 -4.54 13.21
C ARG A 15 -20.66 -4.59 12.22
N ASP A 16 -21.81 -4.03 12.60
CA ASP A 16 -23.04 -4.10 11.81
C ASP A 16 -22.92 -3.27 10.53
N GLU A 17 -22.31 -2.09 10.60
CA GLU A 17 -22.00 -1.28 9.42
C GLU A 17 -21.01 -1.99 8.48
N LEU A 18 -19.98 -2.65 9.01
CA LEU A 18 -19.05 -3.43 8.20
C LEU A 18 -19.73 -4.64 7.55
N ALA A 19 -20.64 -5.32 8.26
CA ALA A 19 -21.43 -6.39 7.70
C ALA A 19 -22.37 -5.89 6.58
N ALA A 20 -22.99 -4.72 6.77
CA ALA A 20 -23.82 -4.09 5.74
C ALA A 20 -23.01 -3.70 4.49
N ARG A 21 -21.77 -3.21 4.66
CA ARG A 21 -20.84 -2.95 3.55
C ARG A 21 -20.47 -4.22 2.80
N ALA A 22 -20.12 -5.28 3.53
CA ALA A 22 -19.80 -6.58 2.95
C ALA A 22 -20.99 -7.13 2.14
N ALA A 23 -22.20 -7.08 2.70
CA ALA A 23 -23.42 -7.50 2.01
C ALA A 23 -23.68 -6.69 0.73
N ARG A 24 -23.49 -5.36 0.77
CA ARG A 24 -23.60 -4.50 -0.43
C ARG A 24 -22.56 -4.84 -1.50
N ALA A 25 -21.38 -5.31 -1.10
CA ALA A 25 -20.34 -5.77 -2.01
C ALA A 25 -20.53 -7.23 -2.48
N GLY A 26 -21.57 -7.93 -2.00
CA GLY A 26 -21.80 -9.34 -2.32
C GLY A 26 -20.76 -10.28 -1.69
N GLN A 27 -20.14 -9.87 -0.59
CA GLN A 27 -19.05 -10.59 0.08
C GLN A 27 -19.48 -11.02 1.48
N SER A 28 -18.90 -12.11 2.00
CA SER A 28 -18.97 -12.39 3.44
C SER A 28 -18.18 -11.32 4.23
N LEU A 29 -18.55 -11.11 5.49
CA LEU A 29 -17.82 -10.17 6.36
C LEU A 29 -16.33 -10.54 6.48
N GLN A 30 -16.00 -11.82 6.49
CA GLN A 30 -14.60 -12.27 6.55
C GLN A 30 -13.82 -11.93 5.27
N GLU A 31 -14.41 -12.12 4.09
CA GLU A 31 -13.78 -11.77 2.82
C GLU A 31 -13.58 -10.26 2.69
N TYR A 32 -14.61 -9.49 3.05
CA TYR A 32 -14.54 -8.03 3.05
C TYR A 32 -13.41 -7.53 3.95
N LEU A 33 -13.35 -7.99 5.21
CA LEU A 33 -12.30 -7.61 6.15
C LEU A 33 -10.90 -8.05 5.72
N SER A 34 -10.77 -9.24 5.12
CA SER A 34 -9.49 -9.70 4.56
C SER A 34 -9.01 -8.78 3.43
N GLY A 35 -9.92 -8.32 2.58
CA GLY A 35 -9.63 -7.32 1.54
C GLY A 35 -9.16 -5.99 2.14
N GLU A 36 -9.87 -5.47 3.13
CA GLU A 36 -9.49 -4.22 3.83
C GLU A 36 -8.12 -4.34 4.50
N LEU A 37 -7.84 -5.45 5.19
CA LEU A 37 -6.52 -5.70 5.80
C LEU A 37 -5.39 -5.75 4.76
N ARG A 38 -5.64 -6.34 3.59
CA ARG A 38 -4.68 -6.32 2.47
C ARG A 38 -4.47 -4.91 1.95
N ALA A 39 -5.52 -4.11 1.82
CA ALA A 39 -5.42 -2.73 1.36
C ALA A 39 -4.61 -1.86 2.34
N ILE A 40 -4.80 -2.07 3.65
CA ILE A 40 -4.01 -1.43 4.70
C ILE A 40 -2.54 -1.85 4.59
N ALA A 41 -2.26 -3.15 4.48
CA ALA A 41 -0.88 -3.66 4.38
C ALA A 41 -0.18 -3.24 3.08
N ALA A 42 -0.92 -3.05 1.99
CA ALA A 42 -0.36 -2.66 0.70
C ALA A 42 0.12 -1.19 0.67
N ARG A 43 -0.36 -0.35 1.59
CA ARG A 43 0.01 1.07 1.68
C ARG A 43 1.08 1.25 2.76
N PRO A 44 2.37 1.38 2.37
CA PRO A 44 3.40 1.72 3.34
C PRO A 44 3.09 3.08 3.94
N SER A 45 3.43 3.26 5.22
CA SER A 45 3.43 4.59 5.81
C SER A 45 4.40 5.51 5.05
N VAL A 46 4.17 6.82 5.10
CA VAL A 46 5.09 7.81 4.50
C VAL A 46 6.56 7.58 4.90
N PRO A 47 6.92 7.37 6.18
CA PRO A 47 8.31 7.09 6.55
C PRO A 47 8.83 5.77 5.96
N GLU A 48 8.04 4.70 5.92
CA GLU A 48 8.44 3.44 5.28
C GLU A 48 8.64 3.59 3.77
N ALA A 49 7.76 4.36 3.11
CA ALA A 49 7.89 4.67 1.70
C ALA A 49 9.20 5.44 1.41
N LEU A 50 9.50 6.48 2.20
CA LEU A 50 10.75 7.24 2.08
C LEU A 50 11.98 6.37 2.33
N ALA A 51 11.94 5.49 3.34
CA ALA A 51 13.02 4.55 3.61
C ALA A 51 13.25 3.60 2.42
N ARG A 52 12.18 3.05 1.84
CA ARG A 52 12.26 2.20 0.64
C ARG A 52 12.81 2.95 -0.57
N ILE A 53 12.39 4.20 -0.79
CA ILE A 53 12.89 5.05 -1.88
C ILE A 53 14.40 5.28 -1.71
N ARG A 54 14.86 5.65 -0.50
CA ARG A 54 16.29 5.88 -0.23
C ARG A 54 17.11 4.61 -0.39
N ALA A 55 16.64 3.48 0.13
CA ALA A 55 17.31 2.19 -0.02
C ALA A 55 17.44 1.80 -1.50
N ARG A 56 16.40 2.02 -2.31
CA ARG A 56 16.46 1.79 -3.75
C ARG A 56 17.41 2.78 -4.45
N ALA A 57 17.37 4.06 -4.07
CA ALA A 57 18.23 5.10 -4.63
C ALA A 57 19.72 4.78 -4.45
N ALA A 58 20.10 4.18 -3.33
CA ALA A 58 21.48 3.78 -3.04
C ALA A 58 22.04 2.69 -3.98
N HIS A 59 21.20 1.99 -4.74
CA HIS A 59 21.64 1.00 -5.72
C HIS A 59 21.83 1.57 -7.13
N TYR A 60 21.40 2.82 -7.37
CA TYR A 60 21.66 3.48 -8.65
C TYR A 60 23.06 4.12 -8.64
N PRO A 61 23.76 4.10 -9.78
CA PRO A 61 24.99 4.87 -9.91
C PRO A 61 24.71 6.37 -9.67
N PRO A 62 25.68 7.11 -9.13
CA PRO A 62 25.56 8.56 -9.01
C PRO A 62 25.29 9.15 -10.39
N VAL A 63 24.33 10.09 -10.44
CA VAL A 63 24.02 10.83 -11.66
C VAL A 63 24.82 12.12 -11.62
N ASP A 64 25.77 12.26 -12.53
CA ASP A 64 26.50 13.50 -12.72
C ASP A 64 25.70 14.47 -13.59
N GLN A 65 25.74 15.75 -13.22
CA GLN A 65 24.97 16.80 -13.88
C GLN A 65 25.24 16.92 -15.40
N PRO A 66 26.49 16.80 -15.90
CA PRO A 66 26.76 16.89 -17.34
C PRO A 66 26.08 15.76 -18.13
N ASP A 67 26.10 14.53 -17.60
CA ASP A 67 25.51 13.37 -18.25
C ASP A 67 23.98 13.47 -18.28
N LEU A 68 23.37 13.96 -17.19
CA LEU A 68 21.93 14.22 -17.15
C LEU A 68 21.50 15.25 -18.19
N MET A 69 22.28 16.32 -18.39
CA MET A 69 21.98 17.32 -19.39
C MET A 69 22.11 16.77 -20.82
N ALA A 70 23.11 15.92 -21.06
CA ALA A 70 23.28 15.26 -22.35
C ALA A 70 22.11 14.32 -22.68
N ASP A 71 21.65 13.52 -21.71
CA ASP A 71 20.49 12.64 -21.88
C ASP A 71 19.20 13.43 -22.15
N LEU A 72 18.97 14.53 -21.42
CA LEU A 72 17.80 15.40 -21.61
C LEU A 72 17.79 16.10 -22.98
N ASP A 73 18.97 16.44 -23.52
CA ASP A 73 19.10 17.04 -24.85
C ASP A 73 18.94 16.00 -25.96
N ALA A 74 19.32 14.74 -25.71
CA ALA A 74 19.14 13.63 -26.64
C ALA A 74 17.66 13.25 -26.81
N ASP A 75 16.86 13.28 -25.74
CA ASP A 75 15.42 12.96 -25.76
C ASP A 75 14.57 14.05 -26.48
N ARG A 76 15.16 15.24 -26.69
CA ARG A 76 14.51 16.40 -27.33
C ARG A 76 14.69 16.47 -28.85
N ARG A 77 15.51 15.60 -29.46
CA ARG A 77 15.77 15.55 -30.91
C ARG A 77 14.96 14.46 -31.59
#